data_AF-A0A923UBM0-F1
#
_entry.id   AF-A0A923UBM0-F1
#
_cell.length_a   1.000
_cell.length_b   1.000
_cell.length_c   1.000
_cell.angle_alpha   90.00
_cell.angle_beta   90.00
_cell.angle_gamma   90.00
#
_symmetry.space_group_name_H-M   'P 1'
#
loop_
_entity.id
_entity.type
_entity.pdbx_description
1 polymer ?
#
loop_
_entity_poly.entity_id
_entity_poly.type
_entity_poly.pdbx_seq_one_letter_code
_entity_poly.pdbx_strand_id
1 'polypeptide(L)'
;NTADGAIVVTDGDAAHVLTRFAASTESSERMLRRLRADDNAETIVEAELLVKDSLPFELVTLVGVANDRVRDEVRALLKSSEHSPKVSVYPPWFQKPEA
;
A
#
# COMPACT_ATOMS: atom_id res chain seq x y z
N ASN A 1 -7.77 -5.90 -17.64
CA ASN A 1 -6.65 -6.19 -18.57
C ASN A 1 -5.48 -5.29 -18.16
N THR A 2 -4.79 -5.63 -17.08
CA THR A 2 -3.55 -4.94 -16.69
C THR A 2 -2.46 -5.53 -17.55
N ALA A 3 -1.89 -4.73 -18.45
CA ALA A 3 -0.69 -5.13 -19.19
C ALA A 3 0.39 -5.54 -18.19
N ASP A 4 1.18 -6.57 -18.52
CA ASP A 4 2.33 -6.96 -17.69
C ASP A 4 3.24 -5.74 -17.43
N GLY A 5 3.67 -5.56 -16.19
CA GLY A 5 4.47 -4.43 -15.72
C GLY A 5 3.67 -3.15 -15.39
N ALA A 6 2.34 -3.12 -15.52
CA ALA A 6 1.54 -1.98 -15.06
C ALA A 6 1.49 -1.88 -13.53
N ILE A 7 1.51 -3.04 -12.86
CA ILE A 7 1.57 -3.18 -11.41
C ILE A 7 2.72 -4.14 -11.10
N VAL A 8 3.57 -3.76 -10.15
CA VAL A 8 4.67 -4.58 -9.65
C VAL A 8 4.60 -4.65 -8.14
N VAL A 9 4.80 -5.84 -7.59
CA VAL A 9 4.87 -6.05 -6.13
C VAL A 9 6.31 -6.43 -5.79
N THR A 10 6.85 -5.83 -4.73
CA THR A 10 8.15 -6.21 -4.17
C THR A 10 7.97 -6.94 -2.84
N ASP A 11 8.98 -7.68 -2.42
CA ASP A 11 9.04 -8.29 -1.09
C ASP A 11 9.89 -7.51 -0.08
N GLY A 12 10.20 -6.24 -0.41
CA GLY A 12 10.96 -5.29 0.39
C GLY A 12 11.13 -3.96 -0.34
N ASP A 13 11.97 -3.07 0.19
CA ASP A 13 12.31 -1.77 -0.42
C ASP A 13 12.79 -1.93 -1.87
N ALA A 14 12.09 -1.34 -2.85
CA ALA A 14 12.43 -1.46 -4.26
C ALA A 14 13.81 -0.87 -4.62
N ALA A 15 14.39 0.00 -3.78
CA ALA A 15 15.74 0.52 -3.97
C ALA A 15 16.84 -0.47 -3.54
N HIS A 16 16.49 -1.53 -2.80
CA HIS A 16 17.46 -2.47 -2.25
C HIS A 16 17.85 -3.58 -3.26
N VAL A 17 19.15 -3.91 -3.33
CA VAL A 17 19.72 -4.78 -4.38
C VAL A 17 19.21 -6.23 -4.36
N LEU A 18 18.77 -6.70 -3.20
CA LEU A 18 18.26 -8.07 -3.02
C LEU A 18 16.74 -8.18 -3.16
N THR A 19 16.04 -7.07 -3.39
CA THR A 19 14.58 -7.04 -3.47
C THR A 19 14.09 -7.78 -4.71
N ARG A 20 13.10 -8.65 -4.51
CA ARG A 20 12.51 -9.43 -5.59
C ARG A 20 11.28 -8.73 -6.11
N PHE A 21 11.11 -8.74 -7.43
CA PHE A 21 10.01 -8.09 -8.11
C PHE A 21 9.09 -9.13 -8.77
N ALA A 22 7.78 -8.95 -8.58
CA ALA A 22 6.74 -9.68 -9.25
C ALA A 22 5.97 -8.75 -10.20
N ALA A 23 6.25 -8.84 -11.50
CA ALA A 23 5.82 -7.87 -12.51
C ALA A 23 4.72 -8.36 -13.46
N SER A 24 4.32 -9.63 -13.38
CA SER A 24 3.10 -10.13 -14.04
C SER A 24 1.96 -10.22 -13.04
N THR A 25 0.72 -10.06 -13.50
CA THR A 25 -0.48 -10.12 -12.65
C THR A 25 -0.48 -11.38 -11.76
N GLU A 26 -0.20 -12.54 -12.36
CA GLU A 26 -0.16 -13.82 -11.64
C GLU A 26 0.96 -13.87 -10.58
N SER A 27 2.16 -13.37 -10.90
CA SER A 27 3.27 -13.31 -9.95
C SER A 27 3.00 -12.35 -8.79
N SER A 28 2.39 -11.19 -9.08
CA SER A 28 2.04 -10.18 -8.09
C SER A 28 0.99 -10.70 -7.12
N GLU A 29 -0.06 -11.36 -7.62
CA GLU A 29 -1.07 -12.00 -6.77
C GLU A 29 -0.48 -13.08 -5.86
N ARG A 30 0.41 -13.93 -6.41
CA ARG A 30 1.09 -14.94 -5.61
C ARG A 30 1.95 -14.32 -4.51
N MET A 31 2.70 -13.26 -4.84
CA MET A 31 3.53 -12.56 -3.86
C MET A 31 2.68 -11.92 -2.77
N LEU A 32 1.58 -11.24 -3.12
CA LEU A 32 0.66 -10.64 -2.14
C LEU A 32 0.02 -11.67 -1.21
N ARG A 33 -0.38 -12.84 -1.75
CA ARG A 33 -0.91 -13.95 -0.92
C ARG A 33 0.16 -14.45 0.06
N ARG A 34 1.41 -14.59 -0.39
CA ARG A 34 2.53 -14.98 0.46
C ARG A 34 2.80 -13.95 1.56
N LEU A 35 2.91 -12.67 1.21
CA LEU A 35 3.18 -11.58 2.16
C LEU A 35 2.09 -11.48 3.24
N ARG A 36 0.82 -11.69 2.86
CA ARG A 36 -0.31 -11.71 3.81
C ARG A 36 -0.36 -12.95 4.71
N ALA A 37 0.24 -14.05 4.27
CA ALA A 37 0.30 -15.29 5.03
C ALA A 37 1.60 -15.43 5.83
N ASP A 38 2.55 -14.51 5.66
CA ASP A 38 3.78 -14.45 6.44
C ASP A 38 3.44 -13.96 7.85
N ASP A 39 3.80 -14.76 8.86
CA ASP A 39 3.62 -14.38 10.27
C ASP A 39 4.61 -13.27 10.69
N ASN A 40 5.66 -13.03 9.90
CA ASN A 40 6.55 -11.89 10.10
C ASN A 40 5.94 -10.60 9.56
N ALA A 41 5.39 -9.79 10.47
CA ALA A 41 4.81 -8.50 10.17
C ALA A 41 5.79 -7.52 9.48
N GLU A 42 7.10 -7.68 9.65
CA GLU A 42 8.09 -6.82 8.99
C GLU A 42 8.09 -7.01 7.46
N THR A 43 7.94 -8.25 6.98
CA THR A 43 8.02 -8.54 5.54
C THR A 43 6.93 -7.79 4.76
N ILE A 44 5.71 -7.75 5.29
CA ILE A 44 4.59 -7.04 4.63
C ILE A 44 4.69 -5.52 4.80
N VAL A 45 5.34 -5.04 5.86
CA VAL A 45 5.56 -3.60 6.11
C VAL A 45 6.60 -3.02 5.15
N GLU A 46 7.65 -3.77 4.82
CA GLU A 46 8.68 -3.31 3.87
C GLU A 46 8.29 -3.55 2.40
N ALA A 47 7.24 -4.33 2.13
CA ALA A 47 6.80 -4.64 0.77
C ALA A 47 6.18 -3.40 0.09
N GLU A 48 6.45 -3.21 -1.20
CA GLU A 48 5.93 -2.08 -1.97
C GLU A 48 5.03 -2.54 -3.13
N LEU A 49 4.00 -1.72 -3.41
CA LEU A 49 3.15 -1.84 -4.59
C LEU A 49 3.47 -0.67 -5.53
N LEU A 50 4.11 -0.97 -6.65
CA LEU A 50 4.54 0.02 -7.63
C LEU A 50 3.55 0.07 -8.78
N VAL A 51 3.11 1.29 -9.12
CA VAL A 51 2.26 1.58 -10.28
C VAL A 51 3.08 2.46 -11.21
N LYS A 52 3.19 2.07 -12.48
CA LYS A 52 4.12 2.68 -13.45
C LYS A 52 3.96 4.20 -13.60
N ASP A 53 2.73 4.69 -13.62
CA ASP A 53 2.42 6.09 -13.91
C ASP A 53 1.67 6.74 -12.74
N SER A 54 0.42 6.34 -12.53
CA SER A 54 -0.42 6.89 -11.47
C SER A 54 -1.54 5.93 -11.10
N LEU A 55 -1.92 5.94 -9.82
CA LEU A 55 -3.14 5.30 -9.35
C LEU A 55 -4.28 6.34 -9.33
N PRO A 56 -5.40 6.11 -10.05
CA PRO A 56 -6.56 6.99 -9.96
C PRO A 56 -7.12 7.01 -8.53
N PHE A 57 -7.30 8.21 -7.97
CA PHE A 57 -7.65 8.37 -6.57
C PHE A 57 -9.07 7.85 -6.25
N GLU A 58 -9.96 7.85 -7.23
CA GLU A 58 -11.32 7.30 -7.14
C GLU A 58 -11.37 5.80 -6.82
N LEU A 59 -10.27 5.07 -7.05
CA LEU A 59 -10.16 3.66 -6.71
C LEU A 59 -9.82 3.43 -5.22
N VAL A 60 -9.39 4.47 -4.51
CA VAL A 60 -9.09 4.39 -3.08
C VAL A 60 -10.39 4.39 -2.30
N THR A 61 -10.67 3.33 -1.52
CA THR A 61 -11.91 3.24 -0.72
C THR A 61 -11.71 3.67 0.73
N LEU A 62 -10.47 3.60 1.23
CA LEU A 62 -10.10 3.83 2.61
C LEU A 62 -8.72 4.47 2.70
N VAL A 63 -8.60 5.50 3.53
CA VAL A 63 -7.33 6.09 3.97
C VAL A 63 -7.17 5.78 5.46
N GLY A 64 -6.18 4.95 5.79
CA GLY A 64 -5.80 4.66 7.17
C GLY A 64 -4.90 5.76 7.71
N VAL A 65 -5.14 6.22 8.94
CA VAL A 65 -4.32 7.24 9.61
C VAL A 65 -3.94 6.81 11.02
N ALA A 66 -2.88 7.42 11.56
CA ALA A 66 -2.31 7.05 12.84
C ALA A 66 -3.18 7.40 14.06
N ASN A 67 -3.92 8.51 14.02
CA ASN A 67 -4.72 9.00 15.16
C ASN A 67 -5.83 9.96 14.71
N ASP A 68 -6.72 10.32 15.65
CA ASP A 68 -7.88 11.19 15.37
C ASP A 68 -7.49 12.57 14.86
N ARG A 69 -6.39 13.15 15.37
CA ARG A 69 -5.89 14.46 14.90
C ARG A 69 -5.60 14.42 13.40
N VAL A 70 -4.82 13.42 12.96
CA VAL A 70 -4.49 13.24 11.54
C VAL A 70 -5.73 12.90 10.72
N ARG A 71 -6.68 12.12 11.28
CA ARG A 71 -7.96 11.85 10.60
C ARG A 71 -8.69 13.14 10.25
N ASP A 72 -8.78 14.05 11.20
CA ASP A 72 -9.53 15.29 11.01
C ASP A 72 -8.85 16.23 10.02
N GLU A 73 -7.51 16.28 10.04
CA GLU A 73 -6.70 17.00 9.04
C GLU A 73 -6.91 16.43 7.63
N VAL A 74 -6.79 15.12 7.45
CA VAL A 74 -7.00 14.47 6.15
C VAL A 74 -8.44 14.66 5.66
N ARG A 75 -9.43 14.53 6.55
CA ARG A 75 -10.84 14.81 6.20
C ARG A 75 -11.05 16.25 5.74
N ALA A 76 -10.34 17.22 6.33
CA ALA A 76 -10.43 18.61 5.90
C ALA A 76 -9.84 18.81 4.50
N LEU A 77 -8.70 18.18 4.19
CA LEU A 77 -8.08 18.22 2.85
C LEU A 77 -8.98 17.61 1.77
N LEU A 78 -9.67 16.52 2.09
CA LEU A 78 -10.56 15.83 1.17
C LEU A 78 -11.91 16.54 0.96
N LYS A 79 -12.20 17.65 1.65
CA LYS A 79 -13.46 18.38 1.42
C LYS A 79 -13.57 18.98 0.01
N SER A 80 -12.43 19.27 -0.62
CA SER A 80 -12.38 19.85 -1.97
C SER A 80 -12.14 18.81 -3.06
N SER A 81 -12.01 17.52 -2.73
CA SER A 81 -11.82 16.47 -3.74
C SER A 81 -13.16 15.96 -4.26
N GLU A 82 -13.17 15.57 -5.54
CA GLU A 82 -14.37 14.97 -6.17
C GLU A 82 -14.69 13.59 -5.58
N HIS A 83 -13.67 12.89 -5.09
CA HIS A 83 -13.79 11.61 -4.39
C HIS A 83 -13.40 11.75 -2.92
N SER A 84 -14.20 11.20 -2.01
CA SER A 84 -13.97 11.27 -0.56
C SER A 84 -13.94 9.85 0.04
N PRO A 85 -12.78 9.16 0.03
CA PRO A 85 -12.65 7.86 0.68
C PRO A 85 -12.93 7.94 2.18
N LYS A 86 -13.28 6.80 2.78
CA LYS A 86 -13.41 6.71 4.23
C LYS A 86 -12.05 7.00 4.87
N VAL A 87 -11.99 7.85 5.89
CA VAL A 87 -10.75 8.06 6.67
C VAL A 87 -10.94 7.40 8.03
N SER A 88 -10.12 6.40 8.34
CA SER A 88 -10.23 5.63 9.60
C SER A 88 -8.93 5.65 10.37
N VAL A 89 -9.03 5.82 11.68
CA VAL A 89 -7.88 5.62 12.59
C VAL A 89 -7.64 4.12 12.67
N TYR A 90 -6.49 3.66 12.17
CA TYR A 90 -6.12 2.25 12.18
C TYR A 90 -4.64 2.09 12.59
N PRO A 91 -4.32 2.19 13.88
CA PRO A 91 -2.99 1.88 14.39
C PRO A 91 -2.90 0.36 14.58
N PRO A 92 -1.90 -0.37 14.03
CA PRO A 92 -0.56 0.09 13.63
C PRO A 92 -0.13 -0.42 12.23
N TRP A 93 -0.92 -0.24 11.16
CA TRP A 93 -0.54 -0.78 9.84
C TRP A 93 0.75 -0.20 9.24
N PHE A 94 1.17 0.99 9.70
CA PHE A 94 2.30 1.75 9.13
C PHE A 94 3.42 2.02 10.13
N GLN A 95 3.37 1.42 11.32
CA GLN A 95 4.47 1.52 12.27
C GLN A 95 5.43 0.37 11.97
N LYS A 96 6.68 0.70 11.66
CA LYS A 96 7.74 -0.30 11.74
C LYS A 96 7.77 -0.84 13.17
N PRO A 97 7.86 -2.16 13.38
CA PRO A 97 8.11 -2.72 14.70
C PRO A 97 9.34 -2.04 15.32
N GLU A 98 9.31 -1.83 16.63
CA GLU A 98 10.45 -1.27 17.35
C GLU A 98 11.63 -2.25 17.23
N ALA A 99 12.82 -1.73 16.92
CA ALA A 99 14.04 -2.51 16.67
C ALA A 99 14.65 -3.11 17.94
#